data_AF-A0A7Y8LAH7-F1
#
_entry.id   AF-A0A7Y8LAH7-F1
#
_cell.length_a   1.000
_cell.length_b   1.000
_cell.length_c   1.000
_cell.angle_alpha   90.00
_cell.angle_beta   90.00
_cell.angle_gamma   90.00
#
_symmetry.space_group_name_H-M   'P 1'
#
loop_
_entity.id
_entity.type
_entity.pdbx_description
1 polymer ?
#
loop_
_entity_poly.entity_id
_entity_poly.type
_entity_poly.pdbx_seq_one_letter_code
_entity_poly.pdbx_strand_id
1 'polypeptide(L)' 'IVAIADVFDALIHKRPYKDAWNLENTLDYIKSQSGKHFEPKLVEAFLRAIEKLKI' A
#
# COMPACT_ATOMS: atom_id res chain seq x y z
N ILE A 1 -5.94 5.72 9.53
CA ILE A 1 -4.57 6.07 9.05
C ILE A 1 -3.62 4.89 9.13
N VAL A 2 -3.35 4.29 10.30
CA VAL A 2 -2.36 3.17 10.44
C VAL A 2 -2.65 1.96 9.54
N ALA A 3 -3.91 1.63 9.30
CA ALA A 3 -4.30 0.46 8.50
C ALA A 3 -3.69 0.41 7.08
N ILE A 4 -3.57 1.54 6.38
CA ILE A 4 -2.99 1.55 5.02
C ILE A 4 -1.49 1.26 5.05
N ALA A 5 -0.79 1.72 6.09
CA ALA A 5 0.63 1.46 6.29
C ALA A 5 0.89 0.00 6.68
N ASP A 6 0.06 -0.57 7.54
CA ASP A 6 0.13 -1.99 7.93
C ASP A 6 -0.11 -2.92 6.74
N VAL A 7 -1.13 -2.63 5.93
CA VAL A 7 -1.41 -3.40 4.69
C VAL A 7 -0.26 -3.26 3.69
N PHE A 8 0.29 -2.05 3.50
CA PHE A 8 1.45 -1.87 2.63
C PHE A 8 2.64 -2.69 3.10
N ASP A 9 3.01 -2.58 4.38
CA ASP A 9 4.13 -3.31 4.99
C ASP A 9 3.96 -4.83 4.87
N ALA A 10 2.74 -5.31 5.11
CA ALA A 10 2.39 -6.72 4.97
C ALA A 10 2.52 -7.26 3.54
N LEU A 11 2.40 -6.39 2.53
CA LEU A 11 2.48 -6.76 1.12
C LEU A 11 3.92 -6.69 0.60
N ILE A 12 4.71 -5.68 0.96
CA ILE A 12 6.07 -5.51 0.42
C ILE A 12 7.13 -6.36 1.12
N HIS A 13 6.85 -6.91 2.30
CA HIS A 13 7.81 -7.74 3.04
C HIS A 13 7.50 -9.23 2.92
N LYS A 14 8.56 -10.04 2.74
CA LYS A 14 8.46 -11.50 2.70
C LYS A 14 8.06 -12.02 4.08
N ARG A 15 7.14 -12.98 4.09
CA ARG A 15 6.73 -13.75 5.27
C ARG A 15 7.06 -15.22 5.07
N PRO A 16 7.17 -16.05 6.13
CA PRO A 16 7.54 -17.46 5.99
C PRO A 16 6.66 -18.27 5.03
N TYR A 17 5.42 -17.84 4.83
CA TYR A 17 4.39 -18.51 4.04
C TYR A 17 3.93 -17.72 2.81
N LYS A 18 4.54 -16.56 2.53
CA LYS A 18 4.12 -15.69 1.42
C LYS A 18 5.29 -14.84 0.95
N ASP A 19 5.60 -14.91 -0.34
CA ASP A 19 6.58 -14.01 -0.93
C ASP A 19 6.08 -12.56 -0.95
N ALA A 20 7.04 -11.64 -0.87
CA ALA A 20 6.78 -10.22 -1.00
C ALA A 20 6.15 -9.91 -2.36
N TRP A 21 5.18 -9.01 -2.36
CA TRP A 21 4.69 -8.41 -3.59
C TRP A 21 5.69 -7.35 -4.04
N ASN A 22 5.79 -7.16 -5.36
CA ASN A 22 6.52 -6.00 -5.87
C ASN A 22 5.76 -4.71 -5.53
N LEU A 23 6.46 -3.58 -5.61
CA LEU A 23 5.90 -2.29 -5.25
C LEU A 23 4.72 -1.91 -6.16
N GLU A 24 4.83 -2.12 -7.46
CA GLU A 24 3.78 -1.80 -8.44
C GLU A 24 2.45 -2.50 -8.12
N ASN A 25 2.47 -3.82 -7.96
CA ASN A 25 1.30 -4.63 -7.60
C ASN A 25 0.70 -4.19 -6.26
N THR A 26 1.55 -3.81 -5.29
CA THR A 26 1.10 -3.33 -3.99
C THR A 26 0.38 -1.99 -4.11
N LEU A 27 0.95 -1.04 -4.87
CA LEU A 27 0.34 0.27 -5.08
C LEU A 27 -0.96 0.18 -5.86
N ASP A 28 -1.03 -0.71 -6.86
CA ASP A 28 -2.24 -0.93 -7.64
C ASP A 28 -3.34 -1.60 -6.81
N TYR A 29 -2.97 -2.54 -5.93
CA TYR A 29 -3.90 -3.09 -4.96
C TYR A 29 -4.44 -2.00 -4.03
N ILE A 30 -3.57 -1.17 -3.42
CA ILE A 30 -4.00 -0.10 -2.53
C ILE A 30 -4.92 0.89 -3.26
N LYS A 31 -4.62 1.26 -4.51
CA LYS A 31 -5.52 2.08 -5.36
C LYS A 31 -6.88 1.42 -5.55
N SER A 32 -6.92 0.12 -5.83
CA SER A 32 -8.17 -0.64 -6.06
C SER A 32 -9.11 -0.68 -4.84
N GLN A 33 -8.54 -0.45 -3.64
CA GLN A 33 -9.23 -0.41 -2.36
C GLN A 33 -9.72 1.00 -1.96
N SER A 34 -9.42 2.02 -2.77
CA SER A 34 -9.91 3.39 -2.58
C SER A 34 -11.44 3.44 -2.64
N GLY A 35 -12.06 4.03 -1.61
CA GLY A 35 -13.51 4.11 -1.46
C GLY A 35 -14.18 2.79 -1.05
N LYS A 36 -13.41 1.71 -0.85
CA LYS A 36 -13.90 0.41 -0.38
C LYS A 36 -13.40 0.10 1.03
N HIS A 37 -12.09 -0.15 1.14
CA HIS A 37 -11.44 -0.47 2.41
C HIS A 37 -10.69 0.75 2.97
N PHE A 38 -10.27 1.67 2.09
CA PHE A 38 -9.58 2.89 2.48
C PHE A 38 -10.34 4.13 2.03
N GLU A 39 -10.30 5.18 2.84
CA GLU A 39 -10.81 6.49 2.42
C GLU A 39 -10.00 7.03 1.22
N PRO A 40 -10.65 7.54 0.16
CA PRO A 40 -9.95 7.99 -1.04
C PRO A 40 -8.86 9.04 -0.78
N LYS A 41 -9.13 9.99 0.12
CA LYS A 41 -8.15 11.03 0.51
C LYS A 41 -6.90 10.45 1.16
N LEU A 42 -7.03 9.34 1.91
CA LEU A 42 -5.90 8.66 2.52
C LEU A 42 -5.07 7.90 1.49
N VAL A 43 -5.72 7.28 0.50
CA VAL A 43 -5.02 6.63 -0.62
C VAL A 43 -4.22 7.65 -1.42
N GLU A 44 -4.81 8.79 -1.77
CA GLU A 44 -4.09 9.86 -2.48
C GLU A 44 -2.92 10.43 -1.66
N ALA A 45 -3.10 10.64 -0.35
CA ALA A 45 -2.03 11.11 0.53
C ALA A 45 -0.89 10.07 0.62
N PHE A 46 -1.23 8.79 0.71
CA PHE A 46 -0.28 7.69 0.78
C PHE A 46 0.55 7.57 -0.52
N LEU A 47 -0.09 7.60 -1.69
CA LEU A 47 0.62 7.51 -2.97
C LEU A 47 1.62 8.66 -3.16
N ARG A 48 1.22 9.89 -2.80
CA ARG A 48 2.13 11.05 -2.80
C ARG A 48 3.30 10.89 -1.84
N ALA A 49 3.07 10.28 -0.68
CA ALA A 49 4.14 10.02 0.28
C ALA A 49 5.15 8.99 -0.26
N ILE A 50 4.68 7.90 -0.87
CA ILE A 50 5.55 6.88 -1.48
C ILE A 50 6.38 7.46 -2.62
N GLU A 51 5.76 8.24 -3.51
CA GLU A 51 6.47 8.92 -4.60
C GLU A 51 7.59 9.84 -4.09
N LYS A 52 7.32 10.59 -3.01
CA LYS A 52 8.31 11.46 -2.37
C LYS A 52 9.48 10.69 -1.74
N LEU A 53 9.20 9.50 -1.22
CA LEU A 53 10.20 8.65 -0.57
C LEU A 53 11.09 7.89 -1.56
N LYS A 54 10.74 7.83 -2.85
CA LYS A 54 11.50 7.13 -3.91
C LYS A 54 11.86 5.68 -3.52
N ILE A 55 10.92 4.99 -2.89
CA ILE A 55 11.03 3.56 -2.55
C ILE A 55 11.00 2.73 -3.84
#